data_AF-A0A3R7BSV8-F1
#
_entry.id   AF-A0A3R7BSV8-F1
#
_cell.length_a   1.000
_cell.length_b   1.000
_cell.length_c   1.000
_cell.angle_alpha   90.00
_cell.angle_beta   90.00
_cell.angle_gamma   90.00
#
_symmetry.space_group_name_H-M   'P 1'
#
loop_
_entity.id
_entity.type
_entity.pdbx_description
1 polymer ?
#
loop_
_entity_poly.entity_id
_entity_poly.type
_entity_poly.pdbx_seq_one_letter_code
_entity_poly.pdbx_strand_id
1 'polypeptide(L)'
;RYSKYAGLTLTASAFSLQLVAVFDEIYGDVHTFVSEAFFILLLTSTLTYAIEKRSLIACLSFMIEIGAWLSYWIRLYNAGIAVPEIISVTAAAVWIFHSAIETLLKKYVPQ
;
A
#
# COMPACT_ATOMS: atom_id res chain seq x y z
N ARG A 1 13.28 -16.31 -3.22
CA ARG A 1 14.17 -15.37 -2.51
C ARG A 1 13.27 -14.46 -1.68
N TYR A 2 13.40 -14.47 -0.34
CA TYR A 2 12.55 -13.68 0.56
C TYR A 2 12.89 -12.19 0.44
N SER A 3 11.88 -11.33 0.28
CA SER A 3 11.99 -9.88 0.15
C SER A 3 12.02 -9.24 1.55
N LYS A 4 13.20 -9.22 2.17
CA LYS A 4 13.35 -8.80 3.58
C LYS A 4 12.95 -7.32 3.77
N TYR A 5 13.28 -6.47 2.80
CA TYR A 5 12.99 -5.04 2.89
C TYR A 5 11.52 -4.75 2.64
N ALA A 6 10.91 -5.38 1.63
CA ALA A 6 9.47 -5.26 1.38
C ALA A 6 8.62 -5.79 2.56
N GLY A 7 9.05 -6.87 3.20
CA GLY A 7 8.35 -7.39 4.39
C GLY A 7 8.43 -6.43 5.59
N LEU A 8 9.57 -5.78 5.78
CA LEU A 8 9.76 -4.83 6.88
C LEU A 8 8.95 -3.55 6.68
N THR A 9 8.98 -2.98 5.47
CA THR A 9 8.19 -1.79 5.13
C THR A 9 6.69 -2.09 5.15
N LEU A 10 6.27 -3.26 4.68
CA LEU A 10 4.87 -3.70 4.77
C LEU A 10 4.40 -3.88 6.22
N THR A 11 5.27 -4.40 7.10
CA THR A 11 4.94 -4.54 8.53
C THR A 11 4.81 -3.17 9.18
N ALA A 12 5.70 -2.23 8.84
CA ALA A 12 5.62 -0.86 9.31
C ALA A 12 4.35 -0.15 8.83
N SER A 13 3.95 -0.32 7.56
CA SER A 13 2.68 0.23 7.06
C SER A 13 1.47 -0.40 7.76
N ALA A 14 1.47 -1.72 8.00
CA ALA A 14 0.39 -2.39 8.73
C ALA A 14 0.27 -1.93 10.19
N PHE A 15 1.38 -1.60 10.84
CA PHE A 15 1.37 -0.98 12.17
C PHE A 15 0.82 0.45 12.11
N SER A 16 1.24 1.25 11.13
CA SER A 16 0.72 2.60 10.93
C SER A 16 -0.79 2.61 10.65
N LEU A 17 -1.31 1.63 9.92
CA LEU A 17 -2.75 1.49 9.68
C LEU A 17 -3.55 1.30 10.98
N GLN A 18 -3.00 0.55 11.94
CA GLN A 18 -3.63 0.41 13.26
C GLN A 18 -3.62 1.74 14.02
N LEU A 19 -2.55 2.53 13.89
CA LEU A 19 -2.51 3.88 14.47
C LEU A 19 -3.54 4.81 13.82
N VAL A 20 -3.77 4.73 12.51
CA VAL A 20 -4.85 5.48 11.83
C VAL A 20 -6.21 5.13 12.44
N ALA A 21 -6.44 3.86 12.74
CA ALA A 21 -7.68 3.42 13.39
C ALA A 21 -7.80 3.84 14.86
N VAL A 22 -6.67 4.00 15.58
CA VAL A 22 -6.65 4.48 16.98
C VAL A 22 -6.85 5.99 17.05
N PHE A 23 -6.16 6.74 16.18
CA PHE A 23 -6.28 8.19 16.06
C PHE A 23 -7.32 8.51 15.00
N ASP A 24 -8.60 8.33 15.34
CA ASP A 24 -9.72 8.66 14.46
C ASP A 24 -9.82 10.18 14.19
N GLU A 25 -10.70 10.59 13.27
CA GLU A 25 -10.83 11.97 12.75
C GLU A 25 -11.03 13.04 13.85
N ILE A 26 -11.52 12.65 15.03
CA ILE A 26 -11.65 13.50 16.23
C ILE A 26 -10.30 14.11 16.65
N TYR A 27 -9.20 13.41 16.38
CA TYR A 27 -7.85 13.87 16.70
C TYR A 27 -7.27 14.86 15.67
N GLY A 28 -8.01 15.20 14.61
CA GLY A 28 -7.68 16.26 13.66
C GLY A 28 -6.30 16.09 13.04
N ASP A 29 -5.38 17.02 13.32
CA ASP A 29 -4.03 17.06 12.75
C ASP A 29 -3.22 15.77 13.00
N VAL A 30 -3.44 15.10 14.14
CA VAL A 30 -2.75 13.85 14.46
C VAL A 30 -3.21 12.73 13.52
N HIS A 31 -4.51 12.65 13.22
CA HIS A 31 -5.04 11.69 12.25
C HIS A 31 -4.39 11.91 10.88
N THR A 32 -4.34 13.16 10.42
CA THR A 32 -3.70 13.52 9.14
C THR A 32 -2.25 13.07 9.07
N PHE A 33 -1.45 13.33 10.11
CA PHE A 33 -0.03 12.95 10.13
C PHE A 33 0.17 11.42 10.07
N VAL A 34 -0.63 10.68 10.83
CA VAL A 34 -0.55 9.21 10.88
C VAL A 34 -1.03 8.59 9.56
N SER A 35 -2.07 9.15 8.94
CA SER A 35 -2.57 8.73 7.63
C SER A 35 -1.54 8.99 6.53
N GLU A 36 -0.92 10.17 6.48
CA GLU A 36 0.16 10.47 5.53
C GLU A 36 1.35 9.51 5.69
N ALA A 37 1.78 9.26 6.92
CA ALA A 37 2.84 8.30 7.21
C ALA A 37 2.48 6.89 6.74
N PHE A 38 1.23 6.45 6.94
CA PHE A 38 0.74 5.18 6.44
C PHE A 38 0.84 5.08 4.90
N PHE A 39 0.36 6.08 4.16
CA PHE A 39 0.40 6.05 2.69
C PHE A 39 1.82 6.11 2.13
N ILE A 40 2.73 6.87 2.75
CA ILE A 40 4.15 6.88 2.36
C ILE A 40 4.79 5.50 2.61
N LEU A 41 4.50 4.88 3.75
CA LEU A 41 5.00 3.52 4.05
C LEU A 41 4.42 2.47 3.11
N LEU A 42 3.14 2.59 2.74
CA LEU A 42 2.51 1.71 1.77
C LEU A 42 3.16 1.84 0.38
N LEU A 43 3.34 3.06 -0.11
CA LEU A 43 3.97 3.36 -1.39
C LEU A 43 5.43 2.88 -1.45
N THR A 44 6.20 3.07 -0.37
CA THR A 44 7.57 2.57 -0.28
C THR A 44 7.62 1.05 -0.23
N SER A 45 6.65 0.40 0.41
CA SER A 45 6.49 -1.06 0.41
C SER A 45 6.18 -1.61 -0.98
N THR A 46 5.23 -1.01 -1.70
CA THR A 46 4.84 -1.45 -3.06
C THR A 46 6.02 -1.30 -4.03
N LEU A 47 6.76 -0.19 -3.95
CA LEU A 47 7.98 0.03 -4.72
C LEU A 47 9.08 -0.98 -4.40
N THR A 48 9.37 -1.20 -3.12
CA THR A 48 10.42 -2.12 -2.67
C THR A 48 10.09 -3.55 -3.13
N TYR A 49 8.82 -3.96 -3.01
CA TYR A 49 8.37 -5.27 -3.48
C TYR A 49 8.48 -5.40 -5.02
N ALA A 50 8.10 -4.36 -5.77
CA ALA A 50 8.24 -4.35 -7.23
C ALA A 50 9.71 -4.52 -7.67
N ILE A 51 10.65 -3.86 -6.98
CA ILE A 51 12.10 -3.98 -7.27
C ILE A 51 12.64 -5.35 -6.87
N GLU A 52 12.35 -5.84 -5.65
CA GLU A 52 12.91 -7.09 -5.13
C GLU A 52 12.41 -8.34 -5.86
N LYS A 53 11.11 -8.36 -6.21
CA LYS A 53 10.46 -9.51 -6.87
C LYS A 53 10.35 -9.36 -8.40
N ARG A 54 10.71 -8.19 -8.97
CA ARG A 54 10.46 -7.84 -10.39
C ARG A 54 9.03 -8.16 -10.82
N SER A 55 8.05 -7.93 -9.92
CA SER A 55 6.66 -8.27 -10.18
C SER A 55 5.98 -7.15 -10.96
N LEU A 56 5.45 -7.47 -12.14
CA LEU A 56 4.66 -6.53 -12.94
C LEU A 56 3.41 -6.06 -12.20
N ILE A 57 2.78 -6.93 -11.39
CA ILE A 57 1.57 -6.61 -10.64
C ILE A 57 1.85 -5.53 -9.60
N ALA A 58 2.97 -5.64 -8.88
CA ALA A 58 3.37 -4.64 -7.89
C ALA A 58 3.73 -3.29 -8.53
N CYS A 59 4.38 -3.34 -9.70
CA CYS A 59 4.68 -2.14 -10.48
C CYS A 59 3.39 -1.43 -10.93
N LEU A 60 2.40 -2.19 -11.41
CA LEU A 60 1.09 -1.64 -11.78
C LEU A 60 0.37 -1.05 -10.56
N SER A 61 0.36 -1.75 -9.41
CA SER A 61 -0.21 -1.21 -8.17
C SER A 61 0.44 0.11 -7.76
N PHE A 62 1.76 0.22 -7.86
CA PHE A 62 2.50 1.45 -7.57
C PHE A 62 2.12 2.60 -8.54
N MET A 63 1.96 2.30 -9.83
CA MET A 63 1.50 3.32 -10.80
C MET A 63 0.08 3.77 -10.53
N ILE A 64 -0.81 2.87 -10.10
CA ILE A 64 -2.19 3.19 -9.72
C ILE A 64 -2.20 4.07 -8.45
N GLU A 65 -1.38 3.75 -7.45
CA GLU A 65 -1.23 4.57 -6.24
C GLU A 65 -0.82 6.01 -6.59
N ILE A 66 0.27 6.19 -7.35
CA ILE A 66 0.72 7.53 -7.77
C ILE A 66 -0.32 8.22 -8.64
N GLY A 67 -0.94 7.49 -9.57
CA GLY A 67 -1.96 8.02 -10.46
C GLY A 67 -3.16 8.57 -9.70
N ALA A 68 -3.64 7.83 -8.69
CA ALA A 68 -4.77 8.24 -7.86
C ALA A 68 -4.47 9.55 -7.10
N TRP A 69 -3.30 9.64 -6.46
CA TRP A 69 -2.87 10.85 -5.76
C TRP A 69 -2.65 12.03 -6.71
N LEU A 70 -2.08 11.80 -7.88
CA LEU A 70 -1.89 12.86 -8.88
C LEU A 70 -3.22 13.39 -9.42
N SER A 71 -4.18 12.51 -9.71
CA SER A 71 -5.54 12.90 -10.12
C SER A 71 -6.25 13.71 -9.04
N TYR A 72 -6.03 13.38 -7.77
CA TYR A 72 -6.55 14.15 -6.63
C TYR A 72 -5.93 15.56 -6.56
N TRP A 73 -4.61 15.69 -6.67
CA TRP A 73 -3.93 16.99 -6.63
C TRP A 73 -4.32 17.91 -7.78
N ILE A 74 -4.54 17.36 -8.98
CA ILE A 74 -5.00 18.12 -10.16
C ILE A 74 -6.49 18.50 -10.04
N ARG A 75 -7.20 18.05 -8.98
CA ARG A 75 -8.64 18.21 -8.79
C ARG A 75 -9.44 17.73 -10.00
N LEU A 76 -9.02 16.60 -10.60
CA LEU A 76 -9.67 16.04 -11.77
C LEU A 76 -11.11 15.58 -11.47
N TYR A 77 -11.40 15.33 -10.19
CA TYR A 77 -12.71 14.95 -9.67
C TYR A 77 -13.01 15.72 -8.38
N ASN A 78 -14.28 16.11 -8.17
CA ASN A 78 -14.78 16.64 -6.89
C ASN A 78 -14.99 15.47 -5.90
N ALA A 79 -13.87 14.91 -5.46
CA ALA A 79 -13.83 13.80 -4.52
C ALA A 79 -13.07 14.21 -3.26
N GLY A 80 -13.51 13.71 -2.11
CA GLY A 80 -12.75 13.86 -0.87
C GLY A 80 -11.44 13.05 -0.90
N ILE A 81 -10.57 13.31 0.07
CA ILE A 81 -9.27 12.64 0.20
C ILE A 81 -9.41 11.12 0.36
N ALA A 82 -10.56 10.64 0.83
CA ALA A 82 -10.90 9.22 0.92
C ALA A 82 -10.86 8.45 -0.42
N VAL A 83 -11.00 9.11 -1.57
CA VAL A 83 -10.99 8.43 -2.88
C VAL A 83 -9.60 7.93 -3.29
N PRO A 84 -8.54 8.76 -3.34
CA PRO A 84 -7.21 8.24 -3.59
C PRO A 84 -6.78 7.22 -2.53
N GLU A 85 -7.20 7.40 -1.27
CA GLU A 85 -6.91 6.47 -0.17
C GLU A 85 -7.44 5.06 -0.43
N ILE A 86 -8.73 4.92 -0.76
CA ILE A 86 -9.32 3.59 -0.99
C ILE A 86 -8.76 2.91 -2.23
N ILE A 87 -8.42 3.69 -3.26
CA ILE A 87 -7.77 3.18 -4.48
C ILE A 87 -6.39 2.64 -4.14
N SER A 88 -5.58 3.39 -3.38
CA SER A 88 -4.25 2.97 -2.94
C SER A 88 -4.30 1.68 -2.12
N VAL A 89 -5.14 1.61 -1.08
CA VAL A 89 -5.24 0.43 -0.22
C VAL A 89 -5.74 -0.80 -1.01
N THR A 90 -6.69 -0.62 -1.93
CA THR A 90 -7.20 -1.71 -2.76
C THR A 90 -6.12 -2.22 -3.72
N ALA A 91 -5.40 -1.32 -4.39
CA ALA A 91 -4.31 -1.68 -5.29
C ALA A 91 -3.18 -2.41 -4.52
N ALA A 92 -2.89 -1.98 -3.30
CA ALA A 92 -1.93 -2.65 -2.44
C ALA A 92 -2.40 -4.05 -2.02
N ALA A 93 -3.66 -4.19 -1.62
CA ALA A 93 -4.22 -5.48 -1.22
C ALA A 93 -4.10 -6.52 -2.34
N VAL A 94 -4.36 -6.15 -3.61
CA VAL A 94 -4.29 -7.07 -4.75
C VAL A 94 -2.91 -7.71 -4.88
N TRP A 95 -1.82 -6.94 -4.82
CA TRP A 95 -0.48 -7.53 -4.96
C TRP A 95 -0.06 -8.31 -3.72
N ILE A 96 -0.49 -7.91 -2.53
CA ILE A 96 -0.23 -8.63 -1.27
C ILE A 96 -0.89 -10.01 -1.33
N PHE A 97 -2.18 -10.07 -1.70
CA PHE A 97 -2.90 -11.34 -1.87
C PHE A 97 -2.25 -12.22 -2.94
N HIS A 98 -1.90 -11.63 -4.08
CA HIS A 98 -1.19 -12.37 -5.13
C HIS A 98 0.13 -12.97 -4.62
N SER A 99 0.93 -12.19 -3.88
CA SER A 99 2.18 -12.64 -3.26
C SER A 99 1.95 -13.78 -2.26
N ALA A 100 0.91 -13.68 -1.43
CA ALA A 100 0.55 -14.69 -0.46
C ALA A 100 0.12 -16.02 -1.12
N ILE A 101 -0.73 -15.95 -2.15
CA ILE A 101 -1.19 -17.12 -2.91
C ILE A 101 -0.01 -17.77 -3.65
N GLU A 102 0.85 -16.99 -4.32
CA GLU A 102 2.05 -17.50 -4.99
C GLU A 102 2.95 -18.27 -4.01
N THR A 103 3.10 -17.74 -2.80
CA THR A 103 3.90 -18.37 -1.74
C THR A 103 3.27 -19.65 -1.22
N LEU A 104 1.94 -19.68 -1.03
CA LEU A 104 1.20 -20.86 -0.60
C LEU A 104 1.23 -21.98 -1.63
N LEU A 105 1.03 -21.65 -2.91
CA LEU A 105 1.08 -22.63 -4.01
C LEU A 105 2.45 -23.29 -4.12
N LYS A 106 3.54 -22.51 -4.00
CA LYS A 106 4.91 -23.05 -3.99
C LYS A 106 5.20 -23.97 -2.80
N LYS A 107 4.49 -23.80 -1.68
CA LYS A 107 4.64 -24.64 -0.49
C LYS A 107 3.91 -25.98 -0.64
N TYR A 108 2.74 -26.00 -1.31
CA TYR A 108 1.93 -27.21 -1.48
C TYR A 108 2.23 -28.00 -2.76
N VAL A 109 2.77 -27.35 -3.79
CA VAL A 109 3.28 -28.01 -5.01
C VAL A 109 4.77 -27.72 -5.10
N PRO A 110 5.61 -28.44 -4.34
CA PRO A 110 7.05 -28.37 -4.55
C PRO A 110 7.36 -28.97 -5.92
N GLN A 111 7.91 -28.15 -6.82
CA GLN A 111 8.51 -28.62 -8.07
C GLN A 111 9.91 -29.15 -7.80
#